data_AF-E2BVW3-F1
#
_entry.id   AF-E2BVW3-F1
#
_cell.length_a   1.000
_cell.length_b   1.000
_cell.length_c   1.000
_cell.angle_alpha   90.00
_cell.angle_beta   90.00
_cell.angle_gamma   90.00
#
_symmetry.space_group_name_H-M   'P 1'
#
loop_
_entity.id
_entity.type
_entity.pdbx_description
1 polymer ?
#
loop_
_entity_poly.entity_id
_entity_poly.type
_entity_poly.pdbx_seq_one_letter_code
_entity_poly.pdbx_strand_id
1 'polypeptide(L)'
;MNYRLTPLYATIIGFYIWILPLLGSGPFWNIVVEESAHCAKNWWLNLLYINNYVANSELCVMHGWYLAADFQLFVCSQFVIYAFWRMPRKIGYSFLGILTLMSCTILFFATYVYDAPSVVRFTPSVTMLENVAEFKMYYIKTHMCATGYLVGIIAGAILHDHKGSTWRLSKVC
;
A
#
# COMPACT_ATOMS: atom_id res chain seq x y z
N MET A 1 -5.31 11.55 9.95
CA MET A 1 -5.13 12.31 8.70
C MET A 1 -3.70 12.81 8.66
N ASN A 2 -2.84 12.31 7.76
CA ASN A 2 -1.44 12.76 7.66
C ASN A 2 -1.38 14.14 7.00
N TYR A 3 -1.59 15.21 7.78
CA TYR A 3 -1.64 16.61 7.34
C TYR A 3 -0.37 17.07 6.60
N ARG A 4 0.73 16.31 6.68
CA ARG A 4 1.99 16.58 5.98
C ARG A 4 1.98 16.09 4.52
N LEU A 5 1.25 15.01 4.23
CA LEU A 5 1.34 14.32 2.94
C LEU A 5 0.17 14.68 2.01
N THR A 6 -1.03 14.83 2.58
CA THR A 6 -2.25 15.16 1.84
C THR A 6 -2.15 16.46 1.02
N PRO A 7 -1.59 17.58 1.51
CA PRO A 7 -1.51 18.81 0.71
C PRO A 7 -0.56 18.65 -0.49
N LEU A 8 0.57 17.95 -0.30
CA LEU A 8 1.50 17.65 -1.40
C LEU A 8 0.82 16.77 -2.47
N TYR A 9 0.11 15.73 -2.02
CA TYR A 9 -0.60 14.82 -2.93
C TYR A 9 -1.72 15.54 -3.70
N ALA A 10 -2.44 16.46 -3.06
CA ALA A 10 -3.43 17.30 -3.72
C ALA A 10 -2.82 18.19 -4.82
N THR A 11 -1.66 18.79 -4.56
CA THR A 11 -0.93 19.57 -5.57
C THR A 11 -0.51 18.71 -6.76
N ILE A 12 -0.04 17.49 -6.52
CA ILE A 12 0.33 16.54 -7.59
C ILE A 12 -0.89 16.18 -8.43
N ILE A 13 -2.03 15.88 -7.80
CA ILE A 13 -3.29 15.61 -8.51
C ILE A 13 -3.69 16.82 -9.37
N GLY A 14 -3.59 18.03 -8.83
CA GLY A 14 -3.83 19.25 -9.59
C GLY A 14 -2.90 19.39 -10.80
N PHE A 15 -1.61 19.14 -10.62
CA PHE A 15 -0.65 19.14 -11.73
C PHE A 15 -1.01 18.12 -12.81
N TYR A 16 -1.41 16.91 -12.42
CA TYR A 16 -1.83 15.84 -13.34
C TYR A 16 -3.06 16.20 -14.18
N ILE A 17 -4.02 16.92 -13.59
CA ILE A 17 -5.25 17.32 -14.29
C ILE A 17 -5.01 18.53 -15.20
N TRP A 18 -4.31 19.55 -14.71
CA TRP A 18 -4.30 20.87 -15.35
C TRP A 18 -3.07 21.15 -16.19
N ILE A 19 -1.90 20.61 -15.83
CA ILE A 19 -0.62 21.00 -16.42
C ILE A 19 -0.06 19.87 -17.27
N LEU A 20 -0.05 18.64 -16.72
CA LEU A 20 0.52 17.47 -17.38
C LEU A 20 0.03 17.26 -18.81
N PRO A 21 -1.28 17.30 -19.16
CA PRO A 21 -1.73 17.05 -20.54
C PRO A 21 -1.28 18.12 -21.57
N LEU A 22 -0.84 19.30 -21.11
CA LEU A 22 -0.42 20.42 -21.95
C LEU A 22 1.09 20.40 -22.27
N LEU A 23 1.88 19.57 -21.58
CA LEU A 23 3.36 19.63 -21.63
C LEU A 23 4.02 18.85 -22.77
N GLY A 24 3.28 18.10 -23.59
CA GLY A 24 3.87 17.15 -24.51
C GLY A 24 3.01 16.83 -25.73
N SER A 25 3.62 16.12 -26.68
CA SER A 25 3.00 15.71 -27.94
C SER A 25 3.70 14.47 -28.52
N GLY A 26 4.08 13.53 -27.64
CA GLY A 26 4.71 12.26 -28.03
C GLY A 26 3.72 11.20 -28.54
N PRO A 27 4.20 10.10 -29.14
CA PRO A 27 3.34 9.03 -29.66
C PRO A 27 2.51 8.31 -28.57
N PHE A 28 2.98 8.32 -27.33
CA PHE A 28 2.25 7.80 -26.16
C PHE A 28 1.47 8.87 -25.40
N TRP A 29 1.41 10.11 -25.90
CA TRP A 29 0.81 11.22 -25.16
C TRP A 29 -0.70 11.10 -24.99
N ASN A 30 -1.39 10.46 -25.94
CA ASN A 30 -2.83 10.19 -25.83
C ASN A 30 -3.18 9.40 -24.56
N ILE A 31 -2.29 8.50 -24.12
CA ILE A 31 -2.44 7.76 -22.85
C ILE A 31 -2.44 8.71 -21.67
N VAL A 32 -1.48 9.65 -21.64
CA VAL A 32 -1.35 10.63 -20.54
C VAL A 32 -2.58 11.54 -20.48
N VAL A 33 -3.12 11.93 -21.63
CA VAL A 33 -4.35 12.73 -21.71
C VAL A 33 -5.57 11.95 -21.21
N GLU A 34 -5.69 10.68 -21.57
CA GLU A 34 -6.76 9.79 -21.08
C GLU A 34 -6.70 9.60 -19.56
N GLU A 35 -5.50 9.32 -19.02
CA GLU A 35 -5.25 9.22 -17.57
C GLU A 35 -5.59 10.52 -16.83
N SER A 36 -5.29 11.68 -17.44
CA SER A 36 -5.64 12.97 -16.87
C SER A 36 -7.16 13.18 -16.78
N ALA A 37 -7.93 12.68 -17.75
CA ALA A 37 -9.39 12.74 -17.75
C ALA A 37 -10.00 11.81 -16.69
N HIS A 38 -9.46 10.59 -16.54
CA HIS A 38 -9.81 9.69 -15.43
C HIS A 38 -9.49 10.34 -14.07
N CYS A 39 -8.34 10.99 -13.95
CA CYS A 39 -7.98 11.72 -12.74
C CYS A 39 -8.96 12.87 -12.43
N ALA A 40 -9.38 13.63 -13.44
CA ALA A 40 -10.35 14.72 -13.27
C ALA A 40 -11.73 14.23 -12.79
N LYS A 41 -12.09 12.97 -13.06
CA LYS A 41 -13.32 12.32 -12.56
C LYS A 41 -13.15 11.77 -11.14
N ASN A 42 -11.98 11.18 -10.83
CA ASN A 42 -11.75 10.40 -9.61
C ASN A 42 -10.78 11.06 -8.59
N TRP A 43 -10.46 12.34 -8.74
CA TRP A 43 -9.52 13.07 -7.86
C TRP A 43 -9.91 12.98 -6.36
N TRP A 44 -11.21 13.05 -6.07
CA TRP A 44 -11.74 13.02 -4.71
C TRP A 44 -11.53 11.64 -4.06
N LEU A 45 -11.64 10.54 -4.82
CA LEU A 45 -11.32 9.19 -4.35
C LEU A 45 -9.86 9.04 -3.96
N ASN A 46 -8.96 9.72 -4.68
CA ASN A 46 -7.53 9.73 -4.40
C ASN A 46 -7.22 10.53 -3.14
N LEU A 47 -7.86 11.69 -2.92
CA LEU A 47 -7.70 12.47 -1.69
C LEU A 47 -8.25 11.76 -0.45
N LEU A 48 -9.31 10.97 -0.62
CA LEU A 48 -9.89 10.13 0.43
C LEU A 48 -9.14 8.80 0.64
N TYR A 49 -8.12 8.50 -0.16
CA TYR A 49 -7.34 7.26 -0.09
C TYR A 49 -8.20 5.97 -0.23
N ILE A 50 -9.24 6.02 -1.08
CA ILE A 50 -10.14 4.89 -1.36
C ILE A 50 -10.14 4.47 -2.84
N ASN A 51 -9.33 5.13 -3.67
CA ASN A 51 -9.15 4.82 -5.09
C ASN A 51 -8.77 3.35 -5.33
N ASN A 52 -8.04 2.73 -4.41
CA ASN A 52 -7.61 1.34 -4.46
C ASN A 52 -8.78 0.33 -4.55
N TYR A 53 -9.92 0.60 -3.89
CA TYR A 53 -11.07 -0.30 -3.89
C TYR A 53 -12.18 0.12 -4.86
N VAL A 54 -12.37 1.42 -5.06
CA VAL A 54 -13.54 1.96 -5.79
C VAL A 54 -13.23 2.20 -7.27
N ALA A 55 -11.99 2.61 -7.58
CA ALA A 55 -11.57 2.98 -8.93
C ALA A 55 -10.23 2.31 -9.28
N ASN A 56 -10.15 1.00 -9.06
CA ASN A 56 -8.98 0.21 -9.43
C ASN A 56 -8.76 0.15 -10.95
N SER A 57 -9.77 0.52 -11.74
CA SER A 57 -9.76 0.50 -13.19
C SER A 57 -9.37 1.81 -13.87
N GLU A 58 -9.42 2.92 -13.12
CA GLU A 58 -9.25 4.31 -13.58
C GLU A 58 -8.32 5.05 -12.59
N LEU A 59 -7.03 4.72 -12.61
CA LEU A 59 -6.03 5.28 -11.69
C LEU A 59 -5.68 6.72 -12.09
N CYS A 60 -5.73 7.67 -11.15
CA CYS A 60 -5.30 9.05 -11.41
C CYS A 60 -3.76 9.16 -11.47
N VAL A 61 -3.08 8.55 -10.49
CA VAL A 61 -1.62 8.50 -10.38
C VAL A 61 -1.24 7.04 -10.25
N MET A 62 -0.31 6.57 -11.07
CA MET A 62 0.17 5.19 -11.05
C MET A 62 0.68 4.73 -9.67
N HIS A 63 1.17 5.64 -8.83
CA HIS A 63 1.61 5.34 -7.45
C HIS A 63 0.51 5.61 -6.39
N GLY A 64 -0.63 6.15 -6.80
CA GLY A 64 -1.70 6.58 -5.89
C GLY A 64 -2.40 5.44 -5.16
N TRP A 65 -2.46 4.25 -5.77
CA TRP A 65 -3.03 3.06 -5.13
C TRP A 65 -2.19 2.61 -3.91
N TYR A 66 -0.85 2.73 -4.00
CA TYR A 66 0.06 2.36 -2.92
C TYR A 66 -0.09 3.31 -1.75
N LEU A 67 -0.21 4.61 -2.04
CA LEU A 67 -0.41 5.63 -1.02
C LEU A 67 -1.73 5.44 -0.26
N ALA A 68 -2.78 5.04 -0.98
CA ALA A 68 -4.04 4.66 -0.36
C ALA A 68 -3.93 3.40 0.50
N ALA A 69 -3.19 2.40 0.02
CA ALA A 69 -2.94 1.18 0.78
C ALA A 69 -2.20 1.45 2.09
N ASP A 70 -1.15 2.25 2.02
CA ASP A 70 -0.31 2.63 3.15
C ASP A 70 -1.12 3.38 4.21
N PHE A 71 -1.95 4.35 3.80
CA PHE A 71 -2.81 5.08 4.73
C PHE A 71 -3.80 4.17 5.47
N GLN A 72 -4.41 3.22 4.76
CA GLN A 72 -5.34 2.27 5.36
C GLN A 72 -4.64 1.32 6.34
N LEU A 73 -3.48 0.79 5.97
CA LEU A 73 -2.67 -0.04 6.87
C LEU A 73 -2.17 0.74 8.08
N PHE A 74 -1.79 2.00 7.91
CA PHE A 74 -1.43 2.89 9.02
C PHE A 74 -2.60 3.04 9.99
N VAL A 75 -3.80 3.35 9.51
CA VAL A 75 -5.00 3.46 10.36
C VAL A 75 -5.29 2.13 11.08
N CYS A 76 -5.29 1.01 10.35
CA CYS A 76 -5.49 -0.33 10.93
C CYS A 76 -4.44 -0.66 11.98
N SER A 77 -3.17 -0.32 11.74
CA SER A 77 -2.06 -0.57 12.68
C SER A 77 -2.27 0.14 14.02
N GLN A 78 -2.82 1.37 14.02
CA GLN A 78 -3.11 2.09 15.26
C GLN A 78 -4.17 1.35 16.09
N PHE A 79 -5.21 0.80 15.45
CA PHE A 79 -6.21 -0.02 16.13
C PHE A 79 -5.63 -1.32 16.66
N VAL A 80 -4.76 -2.00 15.89
CA VAL A 80 -4.08 -3.22 16.33
C VAL A 80 -3.19 -2.96 17.53
N ILE A 81 -2.41 -1.86 17.53
CA ILE A 81 -1.57 -1.45 18.66
C ILE A 81 -2.44 -1.14 19.88
N TYR A 82 -3.54 -0.40 19.71
CA TYR A 82 -4.46 -0.09 20.81
C TYR A 82 -5.09 -1.36 21.41
N ALA A 83 -5.52 -2.29 20.56
CA ALA A 83 -6.05 -3.58 21.00
C ALA A 83 -5.00 -4.40 21.76
N PHE A 84 -3.76 -4.45 21.25
CA PHE A 84 -2.63 -5.08 21.92
C PHE A 84 -2.36 -4.47 23.30
N TRP A 85 -2.43 -3.15 23.42
CA TRP A 85 -2.20 -2.44 24.69
C TRP A 85 -3.28 -2.72 25.75
N ARG A 86 -4.52 -2.99 25.33
CA ARG A 86 -5.62 -3.37 26.24
C ARG A 86 -5.55 -4.82 26.71
N MET A 87 -4.83 -5.69 26.01
CA MET A 87 -4.74 -7.12 26.31
C MET A 87 -3.55 -7.46 27.22
N PRO A 88 -3.63 -8.52 28.05
CA PRO A 88 -2.47 -9.00 28.77
C PRO A 88 -1.43 -9.54 27.78
N ARG A 89 -0.14 -9.31 28.05
CA ARG A 89 0.95 -9.58 27.08
C ARG A 89 0.94 -11.00 26.50
N LYS A 90 0.63 -12.01 27.30
CA LYS A 90 0.53 -13.41 26.84
C LYS A 90 -0.51 -13.60 25.72
N ILE A 91 -1.67 -12.94 25.85
CA ILE A 91 -2.74 -12.99 24.85
C ILE A 91 -2.41 -12.04 23.68
N GLY A 92 -1.85 -10.87 23.96
CA GLY A 92 -1.48 -9.88 22.95
C GLY A 92 -0.49 -10.42 21.91
N TYR A 93 0.57 -11.12 22.35
CA TYR A 93 1.53 -11.73 21.41
C TYR A 93 0.91 -12.87 20.58
N SER A 94 0.02 -13.67 21.18
CA SER A 94 -0.71 -14.71 20.45
C SER A 94 -1.65 -14.09 19.40
N PHE A 95 -2.36 -13.01 19.75
CA PHE A 95 -3.21 -12.25 18.83
C PHE A 95 -2.42 -11.71 17.62
N LEU A 96 -1.28 -11.05 17.86
CA LEU A 96 -0.40 -10.55 16.79
C LEU A 96 0.15 -11.68 15.92
N GLY A 97 0.54 -12.81 16.54
CA GLY A 97 1.02 -13.99 15.83
C GLY A 97 -0.03 -14.58 14.89
N ILE A 98 -1.26 -14.75 15.37
CA ILE A 98 -2.39 -15.24 14.57
C ILE A 98 -2.70 -14.27 13.42
N LEU A 99 -2.73 -12.97 13.69
CA LEU A 99 -2.97 -11.95 12.66
C LEU A 99 -1.89 -11.95 11.57
N THR A 100 -0.64 -12.18 11.96
CA THR A 100 0.49 -12.29 11.02
C THR A 100 0.39 -13.55 10.18
N LEU A 101 0.10 -14.69 10.81
CA LEU A 101 -0.10 -15.96 10.10
C LEU A 101 -1.25 -15.87 9.10
N MET A 102 -2.40 -15.30 9.49
CA MET A 102 -3.52 -15.08 8.57
C MET A 102 -3.11 -14.22 7.38
N SER A 103 -2.37 -13.13 7.61
CA SER A 103 -1.89 -12.26 6.54
C SER A 103 -0.94 -13.00 5.57
N CYS A 104 -0.04 -13.82 6.10
CA CYS A 104 0.85 -14.68 5.31
C CYS A 104 0.07 -15.73 4.50
N THR A 105 -0.94 -16.39 5.10
CA THR A 105 -1.74 -17.40 4.41
C THR A 105 -2.54 -16.78 3.28
N ILE A 106 -3.15 -15.61 3.50
CA ILE A 106 -3.89 -14.89 2.45
C ILE A 106 -2.96 -14.56 1.28
N LEU A 107 -1.76 -14.03 1.57
CA LEU A 107 -0.75 -13.74 0.55
C LEU A 107 -0.35 -15.00 -0.22
N PHE A 108 -0.05 -16.09 0.49
CA PHE A 108 0.34 -17.36 -0.13
C PHE A 108 -0.77 -17.94 -1.02
N PHE A 109 -2.01 -17.97 -0.52
CA PHE A 109 -3.14 -18.52 -1.25
C PHE A 109 -3.48 -17.67 -2.48
N ALA A 110 -3.39 -16.34 -2.36
CA ALA A 110 -3.55 -15.44 -3.49
C ALA A 110 -2.46 -15.70 -4.56
N THR A 111 -1.20 -15.86 -4.17
CA THR A 111 -0.15 -16.17 -5.16
C THR A 111 -0.37 -17.53 -5.82
N TYR A 112 -0.80 -18.53 -5.05
CA TYR A 112 -0.98 -19.91 -5.53
C TYR A 112 -2.15 -20.07 -6.50
N VAL A 113 -3.30 -19.46 -6.22
CA VAL A 113 -4.51 -19.57 -7.05
C VAL A 113 -4.38 -18.79 -8.36
N TYR A 114 -3.69 -17.65 -8.33
CA TYR A 114 -3.62 -16.73 -9.46
C TYR A 114 -2.35 -16.87 -10.31
N ASP A 115 -1.48 -17.84 -10.02
CA ASP A 115 -0.20 -18.09 -10.71
C ASP A 115 0.62 -16.79 -10.94
N ALA A 116 0.60 -15.92 -9.93
CA ALA A 116 1.11 -14.56 -10.08
C ALA A 116 2.65 -14.58 -10.16
N PRO A 117 3.26 -13.97 -11.18
CA PRO A 117 4.71 -13.84 -11.24
C PRO A 117 5.21 -12.98 -10.07
N SER A 118 6.27 -13.42 -9.41
CA SER A 118 6.86 -12.72 -8.24
C SER A 118 7.40 -11.32 -8.57
N VAL A 119 7.56 -11.00 -9.85
CA VAL A 119 8.03 -9.71 -10.36
C VAL A 119 7.17 -9.32 -11.55
N VAL A 120 6.63 -8.10 -11.53
CA VAL A 120 5.96 -7.50 -12.69
C VAL A 120 6.98 -7.40 -13.82
N ARG A 121 6.82 -8.19 -14.89
CA ARG A 121 7.69 -8.14 -16.05
C ARG A 121 7.30 -6.94 -16.92
N PHE A 122 8.11 -5.89 -16.88
CA PHE A 122 8.00 -4.79 -17.84
C PHE A 122 8.51 -5.27 -19.21
N THR A 123 7.62 -5.81 -20.05
CA THR A 123 7.93 -6.08 -21.46
C THR A 123 7.62 -4.86 -22.33
N PRO A 124 8.36 -4.61 -23.42
CA PRO A 124 8.09 -3.49 -24.32
C PRO A 124 6.73 -3.58 -25.05
N SER A 125 6.01 -4.70 -24.94
CA SER A 125 4.68 -4.91 -25.50
C SER A 125 3.53 -4.59 -24.54
N VAL A 126 3.78 -4.38 -23.24
CA VAL A 126 2.76 -3.95 -22.28
C VAL A 126 2.82 -2.43 -22.12
N THR A 127 2.10 -1.73 -22.99
CA THR A 127 2.05 -0.26 -23.01
C THR A 127 1.24 0.35 -21.85
N MET A 128 0.45 -0.46 -21.13
CA MET A 128 -0.42 -0.02 -20.04
C MET A 128 -0.38 -1.03 -18.88
N LEU A 129 0.34 -0.69 -17.80
CA LEU A 129 0.37 -1.49 -16.57
C LEU A 129 -1.04 -1.69 -15.97
N GLU A 130 -1.92 -0.71 -16.20
CA GLU A 130 -3.30 -0.71 -15.77
C GLU A 130 -4.14 -1.80 -16.47
N ASN A 131 -3.83 -2.21 -17.70
CA ASN A 131 -4.59 -3.27 -18.37
C ASN A 131 -4.15 -4.69 -18.01
N VAL A 132 -3.12 -4.82 -17.18
CA VAL A 132 -2.74 -6.12 -16.63
C VAL A 132 -3.72 -6.44 -15.51
N ALA A 133 -4.65 -7.36 -15.77
CA ALA A 133 -5.62 -7.84 -14.79
C ALA A 133 -4.94 -8.29 -13.48
N GLU A 134 -3.72 -8.81 -13.59
CA GLU A 134 -2.86 -9.20 -12.47
C GLU A 134 -2.49 -7.99 -11.59
N PHE A 135 -2.15 -6.83 -12.18
CA PHE A 135 -1.82 -5.62 -11.42
C PHE A 135 -3.05 -5.06 -10.68
N LYS A 136 -4.21 -5.02 -11.34
CA LYS A 136 -5.49 -4.52 -10.79
C LYS A 136 -6.08 -5.41 -9.69
N MET A 137 -5.98 -6.73 -9.83
CA MET A 137 -6.58 -7.68 -8.89
C MET A 137 -5.68 -8.02 -7.69
N TYR A 138 -4.35 -8.02 -7.89
CA TYR A 138 -3.39 -8.58 -6.94
C TYR A 138 -2.47 -7.52 -6.32
N TYR A 139 -1.77 -6.73 -7.15
CA TYR A 139 -0.72 -5.84 -6.65
C TYR A 139 -1.28 -4.63 -5.90
N ILE A 140 -2.45 -4.17 -6.33
CA ILE A 140 -3.08 -2.97 -5.77
C ILE A 140 -3.61 -3.21 -4.35
N LYS A 141 -4.01 -4.42 -3.97
CA LYS A 141 -4.75 -4.64 -2.71
C LYS A 141 -3.89 -4.50 -1.46
N THR A 142 -4.43 -3.76 -0.49
CA THR A 142 -3.79 -3.40 0.78
C THR A 142 -3.34 -4.59 1.63
N HIS A 143 -4.08 -5.71 1.58
CA HIS A 143 -3.81 -6.91 2.36
C HIS A 143 -2.47 -7.57 2.04
N MET A 144 -1.87 -7.28 0.88
CA MET A 144 -0.60 -7.86 0.44
C MET A 144 0.60 -7.27 1.20
N CYS A 145 0.47 -6.05 1.71
CA CYS A 145 1.52 -5.36 2.48
C CYS A 145 1.29 -5.45 4.00
N ALA A 146 0.18 -6.01 4.45
CA ALA A 146 -0.20 -6.05 5.87
C ALA A 146 0.81 -6.83 6.74
N THR A 147 1.42 -7.89 6.20
CA THR A 147 2.40 -8.72 6.91
C THR A 147 3.60 -7.91 7.40
N GLY A 148 4.14 -7.00 6.58
CA GLY A 148 5.29 -6.16 6.96
C GLY A 148 4.96 -5.22 8.12
N TYR A 149 3.76 -4.65 8.11
CA TYR A 149 3.26 -3.81 9.20
C TYR A 149 3.14 -4.58 10.51
N LEU A 150 2.61 -5.80 10.48
CA LEU A 150 2.45 -6.64 11.67
C LEU A 150 3.79 -7.08 12.26
N VAL A 151 4.76 -7.45 11.42
CA VAL A 151 6.13 -7.76 11.87
C VAL A 151 6.76 -6.54 12.53
N GLY A 152 6.57 -5.34 11.96
CA GLY A 152 7.01 -4.08 12.58
C GLY A 152 6.38 -3.83 13.95
N ILE A 153 5.08 -4.08 14.11
CA ILE A 153 4.37 -3.95 15.40
C ILE A 153 4.93 -4.94 16.43
N ILE A 154 5.16 -6.20 16.04
CA ILE A 154 5.73 -7.22 16.94
C ILE A 154 7.13 -6.81 17.39
N ALA A 155 7.98 -6.38 16.45
CA ALA A 155 9.33 -5.90 16.77
C ALA A 155 9.29 -4.70 17.73
N GLY A 156 8.38 -3.75 17.50
CA GLY A 156 8.16 -2.61 18.38
C GLY A 156 7.69 -3.00 19.78
N ALA A 157 6.79 -4.00 19.89
CA ALA A 157 6.33 -4.52 21.17
C ALA A 157 7.46 -5.17 21.98
N ILE A 158 8.29 -6.00 21.33
CA ILE A 158 9.47 -6.62 21.95
C ILE A 158 10.44 -5.53 22.42
N LEU A 159 10.74 -4.54 21.59
CA LEU A 159 11.65 -3.46 21.95
C LEU A 159 11.12 -2.64 23.14
N HIS A 160 9.82 -2.35 23.16
CA HIS A 160 9.19 -1.64 24.28
C HIS A 160 9.29 -2.43 25.59
N ASP A 161 9.07 -3.74 25.54
CA ASP A 161 9.12 -4.62 26.71
C ASP A 161 10.55 -4.80 27.24
N HIS A 162 11.54 -4.76 26.34
CA HIS A 162 12.95 -4.91 26.65
C HIS A 162 13.72 -3.58 26.74
N LYS A 163 13.04 -2.44 26.77
CA LYS A 163 13.66 -1.09 26.76
C LYS A 163 14.63 -0.83 27.91
N GLY A 164 14.47 -1.51 29.05
CA GLY A 164 15.38 -1.44 30.21
C GLY A 164 16.44 -2.55 30.26
N SER A 165 16.53 -3.37 29.22
CA SER A 165 17.34 -4.59 29.24
C SER A 165 18.69 -4.35 28.56
N THR A 166 19.78 -4.47 29.31
CA THR A 166 21.16 -4.29 28.85
C THR A 166 21.69 -5.51 28.09
N TRP A 167 20.91 -6.09 27.18
CA TRP A 167 21.41 -7.18 26.33
C TRP A 167 22.39 -6.62 25.33
N ARG A 168 23.69 -6.72 25.66
CA ARG A 168 24.74 -6.66 24.66
C ARG A 168 24.59 -7.92 23.81
N LEU A 169 24.29 -7.76 22.52
CA LEU A 169 24.50 -8.81 21.53
C LEU A 169 25.94 -9.30 21.73
N SER A 170 26.09 -10.55 22.14
CA SER A 170 27.40 -11.21 22.10
C SER A 170 27.90 -11.02 20.67
N LYS A 171 29.06 -10.38 20.50
CA LYS A 171 29.74 -10.39 19.22
C LYS A 171 30.03 -11.86 18.94
N VAL A 172 29.22 -12.47 18.09
CA VAL A 172 29.53 -13.77 17.52
C VAL A 172 30.81 -13.54 16.71
N CYS A 173 31.92 -14.09 17.21
CA CYS A 173 33.21 -14.11 16.52
C CYS A 173 33.10 -14.89 15.21
#